data_AF-A0A3B9MFB6-F1
#
_entry.id   AF-A0A3B9MFB6-F1
#
_cell.length_a   1.000
_cell.length_b   1.000
_cell.length_c   1.000
_cell.angle_alpha   90.00
_cell.angle_beta   90.00
_cell.angle_gamma   90.00
#
_symmetry.space_group_name_H-M   'P 1'
#
loop_
_entity.id
_entity.type
_entity.pdbx_description
1 polymer ?
#
loop_
_entity_poly.entity_id
_entity_poly.type
_entity_poly.pdbx_seq_one_letter_code
_entity_poly.pdbx_strand_id
1 'polypeptide(L)'
;MNGDADYHAVLADLKERREGIDAAIKTVEGIIVQLGLTPGSAKIRGTQDLPADAFLTLTIPEAAIKFLGMVRSAQSVAQIWEAMKQGGLTHTKYNAVYNALFRRENQVGDVVKLPDGNWGLSEWYATSPSLKRKVKSKTVSAEPQEAKAPPKREGLTVVDATERVLREVGKPLHANVIVEKLREMGKETSAKSIAGTLPQDPKKRFKNLGKNLWVLVEK
;
A
#
# COMPACT_ATOMS: atom_id res chain seq x y z
N MET A 1 -11.10 -56.29 -29.12
CA MET A 1 -10.84 -55.21 -30.08
C MET A 1 -11.33 -53.93 -29.42
N ASN A 2 -10.41 -53.12 -28.90
CA ASN A 2 -10.72 -51.92 -28.12
C ASN A 2 -10.64 -50.70 -29.03
N GLY A 3 -11.66 -49.83 -28.98
CA GLY A 3 -11.46 -48.41 -29.20
C GLY A 3 -11.87 -47.82 -30.56
N ASP A 4 -12.89 -48.35 -31.22
CA ASP A 4 -13.65 -47.50 -32.15
C ASP A 4 -14.48 -46.54 -31.29
N ALA A 5 -13.83 -45.48 -30.80
CA ALA A 5 -14.54 -44.33 -30.29
C ALA A 5 -15.58 -43.95 -31.35
N ASP A 6 -16.86 -43.85 -30.97
CA ASP A 6 -17.94 -43.50 -31.89
C ASP A 6 -17.68 -42.10 -32.45
N TYR A 7 -16.88 -42.03 -33.52
CA TYR A 7 -16.44 -40.78 -34.14
C TYR A 7 -17.65 -39.97 -34.63
N HIS A 8 -18.77 -40.64 -34.92
CA HIS A 8 -20.06 -40.00 -35.19
C HIS A 8 -20.62 -39.23 -33.99
N ALA A 9 -20.54 -39.79 -32.78
CA ALA A 9 -20.97 -39.12 -31.56
C ALA A 9 -20.03 -37.95 -31.21
N VAL A 10 -18.72 -38.13 -31.38
CA VAL A 10 -17.73 -37.06 -31.18
C VAL A 10 -17.94 -35.92 -32.19
N LEU A 11 -18.21 -36.24 -33.45
CA LEU A 11 -18.49 -35.24 -34.47
C LEU A 11 -19.79 -34.46 -34.18
N ALA A 12 -20.81 -35.11 -33.61
CA ALA A 12 -22.03 -34.45 -33.19
C ALA A 12 -21.79 -33.45 -32.05
N ASP A 13 -21.08 -33.86 -30.99
CA ASP A 13 -20.70 -32.98 -29.88
C ASP A 13 -19.85 -31.79 -30.35
N LEU A 14 -18.89 -32.02 -31.27
CA LEU A 14 -18.09 -30.94 -31.85
C LEU A 14 -18.92 -29.95 -32.67
N LYS A 15 -19.94 -30.41 -33.40
CA LYS A 15 -20.85 -29.53 -34.13
C LYS A 15 -21.72 -28.71 -33.20
N GLU A 16 -22.23 -29.31 -32.13
CA GLU A 16 -23.02 -28.60 -31.11
C GLU A 16 -22.19 -27.52 -30.40
N ARG A 17 -20.93 -27.84 -30.05
CA ARG A 17 -20.00 -26.84 -29.49
C ARG A 17 -19.71 -25.71 -30.46
N ARG A 18 -19.56 -26.02 -31.76
CA ARG A 18 -19.38 -25.00 -32.79
C ARG A 18 -20.59 -24.09 -32.88
N GLU A 19 -21.80 -24.65 -32.89
CA GLU A 19 -23.04 -23.86 -32.90
C GLU A 19 -23.17 -22.97 -31.66
N GLY A 20 -22.77 -23.47 -30.47
CA GLY A 20 -22.70 -22.66 -29.26
C GLY A 20 -21.71 -21.49 -29.34
N ILE A 21 -20.53 -21.74 -29.93
CA ILE A 21 -19.52 -20.69 -30.18
C ILE A 21 -20.05 -19.68 -31.19
N ASP A 22 -20.69 -20.12 -32.28
CA ASP A 22 -21.25 -19.24 -33.31
C ASP A 22 -22.38 -18.36 -32.74
N ALA A 23 -23.22 -18.90 -31.85
CA ALA A 23 -24.24 -18.12 -31.14
C ALA A 23 -23.64 -17.08 -30.19
N ALA A 24 -22.55 -17.42 -29.49
CA ALA A 24 -21.83 -16.48 -28.64
C ALA A 24 -21.18 -15.36 -29.46
N ILE A 25 -20.56 -15.69 -30.60
CA ILE A 25 -20.01 -14.72 -31.55
C ILE A 25 -21.11 -13.75 -32.00
N LYS A 26 -22.25 -14.27 -32.45
CA LYS A 26 -23.39 -13.43 -32.88
C LYS A 26 -23.88 -12.49 -31.79
N THR A 27 -23.87 -12.94 -30.53
CA THR A 27 -24.23 -12.11 -29.38
C THR A 27 -23.23 -10.97 -29.19
N VAL A 28 -21.94 -11.27 -29.27
CA VAL A 28 -20.86 -10.26 -29.19
C VAL A 28 -20.91 -9.29 -30.37
N GLU A 29 -21.16 -9.77 -31.58
CA GLU A 29 -21.35 -8.93 -32.77
C GLU A 29 -22.52 -7.96 -32.61
N GLY A 30 -23.65 -8.42 -32.05
CA GLY A 30 -24.79 -7.55 -31.73
C GLY A 30 -24.42 -6.44 -30.73
N ILE A 31 -23.64 -6.78 -29.70
CA ILE A 31 -23.13 -5.81 -28.72
C ILE A 31 -22.17 -4.81 -29.38
N ILE A 32 -21.30 -5.27 -30.30
CA ILE A 32 -20.37 -4.42 -31.05
C ILE A 32 -21.14 -3.39 -31.90
N VAL A 33 -22.18 -3.82 -32.60
CA VAL A 33 -23.03 -2.92 -33.41
C VAL A 33 -23.78 -1.93 -32.52
N GLN A 34 -24.37 -2.39 -31.41
CA GLN A 34 -25.10 -1.53 -30.47
C GLN A 34 -24.21 -0.48 -29.80
N LEU A 35 -22.93 -0.80 -29.57
CA LEU A 35 -21.95 0.11 -28.99
C LEU A 35 -21.20 0.96 -30.04
N GLY A 36 -21.50 0.81 -31.33
CA GLY A 36 -20.83 1.55 -32.41
C GLY A 36 -19.33 1.25 -32.53
N LEU A 37 -18.89 0.07 -32.09
CA LEU A 37 -17.48 -0.33 -32.11
C LEU A 37 -17.12 -0.79 -33.54
N THR A 38 -16.44 0.06 -34.31
CA THR A 38 -15.96 -0.31 -35.64
C THR A 38 -14.84 -1.36 -35.56
N PRO A 39 -14.76 -2.31 -36.52
CA PRO A 39 -13.67 -3.28 -36.57
C PRO A 39 -12.35 -2.54 -36.80
N GLY A 40 -11.54 -2.46 -35.75
CA GLY A 40 -10.35 -1.61 -35.66
C GLY A 40 -10.20 -0.90 -34.31
N SER A 41 -11.27 -0.79 -33.52
CA SER A 41 -11.28 -0.10 -32.22
C SER A 41 -11.58 -1.01 -31.02
N ALA A 42 -11.37 -2.32 -31.16
CA ALA A 42 -11.24 -3.21 -30.01
C ALA A 42 -9.82 -3.15 -29.44
N LYS A 43 -9.35 -1.93 -29.15
CA LYS A 43 -8.29 -1.78 -28.16
C LYS A 43 -9.00 -2.11 -26.86
N ILE A 44 -8.66 -3.26 -26.27
CA ILE A 44 -8.77 -3.43 -24.81
C ILE A 44 -8.33 -2.09 -24.24
N ARG A 45 -9.17 -1.41 -23.44
CA ARG A 45 -8.85 -0.10 -22.82
C ARG A 45 -7.66 -0.25 -21.86
N GLY A 46 -6.51 -0.64 -22.38
CA GLY A 46 -5.24 -0.75 -21.74
C GLY A 46 -4.52 0.52 -22.08
N THR A 47 -4.32 1.35 -21.06
CA THR A 47 -3.37 2.48 -20.89
C THR A 47 -3.19 3.53 -21.99
N GLN A 48 -3.45 3.23 -23.26
CA GLN A 48 -3.00 3.99 -24.42
C GLN A 48 -4.03 4.97 -25.00
N ASP A 49 -5.28 4.96 -24.52
CA ASP A 49 -6.32 5.88 -24.99
C ASP A 49 -6.64 6.94 -23.92
N LEU A 50 -5.62 7.35 -23.16
CA LEU A 50 -5.74 8.43 -22.20
C LEU A 50 -5.49 9.77 -22.93
N PRO A 51 -6.43 10.73 -22.87
CA PRO A 51 -6.18 12.06 -23.42
C PRO A 51 -4.97 12.68 -22.72
N ALA A 52 -4.11 13.35 -23.48
CA ALA A 52 -2.84 13.90 -23.00
C ALA A 52 -2.99 14.88 -21.82
N ASP A 53 -4.20 15.43 -21.64
CA ASP A 53 -4.51 16.41 -20.59
C ASP A 53 -5.36 15.84 -19.45
N ALA A 54 -5.56 14.51 -19.41
CA ALA A 54 -6.47 13.86 -18.45
C ALA A 54 -6.13 14.09 -16.97
N PHE A 55 -4.84 14.34 -16.68
CA PHE A 55 -4.30 14.44 -15.32
C PHE A 55 -3.55 15.75 -15.02
N LEU A 56 -3.52 16.73 -15.94
CA LEU A 56 -2.79 18.00 -15.75
C LEU A 56 -3.27 18.81 -14.54
N THR A 57 -4.56 18.75 -14.22
CA THR A 57 -5.17 19.48 -13.10
C THR A 57 -5.24 18.66 -11.80
N LEU A 58 -4.76 17.41 -11.83
CA LEU A 58 -4.95 16.47 -10.72
C LEU A 58 -3.64 16.23 -9.99
N THR A 59 -3.75 16.04 -8.67
CA THR A 59 -2.60 15.60 -7.88
C THR A 59 -2.26 14.15 -8.21
N ILE A 60 -0.99 13.74 -8.05
CA ILE A 60 -0.52 12.35 -8.27
C ILE A 60 -1.49 11.30 -7.68
N PRO A 61 -1.95 11.40 -6.42
CA PRO A 61 -2.87 10.40 -5.87
C PRO A 61 -4.26 10.41 -6.53
N GLU A 62 -4.79 11.58 -6.93
CA GLU A 62 -6.07 11.69 -7.61
C GLU A 62 -6.00 11.16 -9.05
N ALA A 63 -4.92 11.46 -9.75
CA ALA A 63 -4.63 10.92 -11.06
C ALA A 63 -4.55 9.39 -11.03
N ALA A 64 -3.90 8.81 -10.01
CA ALA A 64 -3.83 7.36 -9.84
C ALA A 64 -5.22 6.72 -9.68
N ILE A 65 -6.08 7.32 -8.85
CA ILE A 65 -7.45 6.81 -8.62
C ILE A 65 -8.29 6.93 -9.88
N LYS A 66 -8.23 8.08 -10.55
CA LYS A 66 -8.95 8.31 -11.81
C LYS A 66 -8.51 7.30 -12.87
N PHE A 67 -7.21 7.03 -12.97
CA PHE A 67 -6.67 6.02 -13.87
C PHE A 67 -7.15 4.60 -13.50
N LEU A 68 -7.04 4.20 -12.24
CA LEU A 68 -7.53 2.90 -11.78
C LEU A 68 -9.04 2.75 -12.06
N GLY A 69 -9.83 3.79 -11.81
CA GLY A 69 -11.27 3.81 -12.09
C GLY A 69 -11.61 3.76 -13.59
N MET A 70 -10.77 4.34 -14.45
CA MET A 70 -10.91 4.24 -15.91
C MET A 70 -10.60 2.83 -16.43
N VAL A 71 -9.51 2.24 -15.93
CA VAL A 71 -9.03 0.93 -16.37
C VAL A 71 -9.83 -0.22 -15.75
N ARG A 72 -10.44 0.00 -14.58
CA ARG A 72 -11.23 -1.00 -13.82
C ARG A 72 -10.49 -2.32 -13.59
N SER A 73 -9.17 -2.25 -13.49
CA SER A 73 -8.32 -3.41 -13.21
C SER A 73 -7.19 -3.03 -12.26
N ALA A 74 -6.66 -4.02 -11.54
CA ALA A 74 -5.46 -3.83 -10.74
C ALA A 74 -4.27 -3.55 -11.66
N GLN A 75 -3.47 -2.56 -11.32
CA GLN A 75 -2.33 -2.10 -12.12
C GLN A 75 -1.07 -2.03 -11.27
N SER A 76 0.07 -2.32 -11.88
CA SER A 76 1.37 -2.13 -11.25
C SER A 76 1.71 -0.64 -11.15
N VAL A 77 2.60 -0.30 -10.22
CA VAL A 77 3.07 1.09 -10.06
C VAL A 77 3.74 1.61 -11.33
N ALA A 78 4.42 0.73 -12.07
CA ALA A 78 5.04 1.07 -13.35
C ALA A 78 4.00 1.47 -14.40
N GLN A 79 2.91 0.72 -14.49
CA GLN A 79 1.80 1.03 -15.42
C GLN A 79 1.08 2.32 -15.04
N ILE A 80 0.83 2.55 -13.76
CA ILE A 80 0.24 3.79 -13.27
C ILE A 80 1.14 4.99 -13.59
N TRP A 81 2.46 4.84 -13.39
CA TRP A 81 3.43 5.88 -13.69
C TRP A 81 3.51 6.19 -15.20
N GLU A 82 3.51 5.17 -16.04
CA GLU A 82 3.51 5.32 -17.50
C GLU A 82 2.23 6.05 -17.97
N ALA A 83 1.08 5.66 -17.42
CA ALA A 83 -0.20 6.31 -17.71
C ALA A 83 -0.23 7.78 -17.27
N MET A 84 0.38 8.11 -16.13
CA MET A 84 0.51 9.50 -15.68
C MET A 84 1.38 10.32 -16.64
N LYS A 85 2.49 9.76 -17.12
CA LYS A 85 3.32 10.43 -18.13
C LYS A 85 2.55 10.70 -19.42
N GLN A 86 1.77 9.71 -19.87
CA GLN A 86 0.94 9.83 -21.06
C GLN A 86 -0.18 10.86 -20.90
N GLY A 87 -0.81 10.94 -19.72
CA GLY A 87 -1.87 11.92 -19.43
C GLY A 87 -1.38 13.26 -18.86
N GLY A 88 -0.13 13.65 -19.15
CA GLY A 88 0.36 15.03 -18.98
C GLY A 88 1.22 15.30 -17.74
N LEU A 89 1.44 14.30 -16.87
CA LEU A 89 2.25 14.40 -15.65
C LEU A 89 3.69 13.87 -15.88
N THR A 90 4.37 14.41 -16.88
CA THR A 90 5.68 13.93 -17.38
C THR A 90 6.82 14.00 -16.36
N HIS A 91 6.80 14.98 -15.45
CA HIS A 91 7.84 15.19 -14.43
C HIS A 91 7.68 14.30 -13.18
N THR A 92 6.71 13.38 -13.18
CA THR A 92 6.45 12.53 -12.02
C THR A 92 7.50 11.44 -11.88
N LYS A 93 8.07 11.29 -10.69
CA LYS A 93 9.01 10.20 -10.37
C LYS A 93 8.24 8.94 -9.97
N TYR A 94 8.74 7.77 -10.35
CA TYR A 94 8.18 6.48 -9.93
C TYR A 94 7.98 6.38 -8.40
N ASN A 95 9.00 6.77 -7.63
CA ASN A 95 8.93 6.78 -6.16
C ASN A 95 7.86 7.72 -5.60
N ALA A 96 7.55 8.82 -6.31
CA ALA A 96 6.50 9.74 -5.88
C ALA A 96 5.11 9.09 -6.04
N VAL A 97 4.90 8.34 -7.13
CA VAL A 97 3.67 7.56 -7.35
C VAL A 97 3.50 6.50 -6.26
N TYR A 98 4.55 5.71 -6.01
CA TYR A 98 4.54 4.69 -4.96
C TYR A 98 4.20 5.28 -3.59
N ASN A 99 4.90 6.35 -3.18
CA ASN A 99 4.69 6.98 -1.89
C ASN A 99 3.31 7.63 -1.78
N ALA A 100 2.78 8.20 -2.87
CA ALA A 100 1.45 8.76 -2.91
C ALA A 100 0.38 7.68 -2.68
N LEU A 101 0.48 6.55 -3.38
CA LEU A 101 -0.41 5.39 -3.21
C LEU A 101 -0.35 4.81 -1.79
N PHE A 102 0.86 4.59 -1.28
CA PHE A 102 1.07 4.06 0.06
C PHE A 102 0.54 4.99 1.16
N ARG A 103 0.72 6.31 1.03
CA ARG A 103 0.14 7.27 1.97
C ARG A 103 -1.38 7.25 1.91
N ARG A 104 -1.94 7.15 0.72
CA ARG A 104 -3.39 7.17 0.48
C ARG A 104 -4.09 5.93 1.04
N GLU A 105 -3.51 4.75 0.85
CA GLU A 105 -3.95 3.50 1.51
C GLU A 105 -4.00 3.65 3.05
N ASN A 106 -2.97 4.27 3.64
CA ASN A 106 -2.89 4.43 5.10
C ASN A 106 -3.79 5.55 5.66
N GLN A 107 -4.09 6.59 4.88
CA GLN A 107 -4.86 7.75 5.34
C GLN A 107 -6.36 7.64 5.03
N VAL A 108 -6.69 7.27 3.79
CA VAL A 108 -8.06 7.28 3.25
C VAL A 108 -8.58 5.86 3.05
N GLY A 109 -7.73 4.95 2.55
CA GLY A 109 -8.11 3.56 2.28
C GLY A 109 -9.02 3.40 1.05
N ASP A 110 -8.99 4.35 0.13
CA ASP A 110 -9.63 4.31 -1.19
C ASP A 110 -8.85 3.46 -2.21
N VAL A 111 -7.56 3.26 -1.98
CA VAL A 111 -6.70 2.35 -2.76
C VAL A 111 -6.11 1.28 -1.84
N VAL A 112 -5.98 0.06 -2.36
CA VAL A 112 -5.46 -1.11 -1.66
C VAL A 112 -4.33 -1.72 -2.46
N LYS A 113 -3.28 -2.14 -1.75
CA LYS A 113 -2.23 -2.99 -2.30
C LYS A 113 -2.66 -4.47 -2.25
N LEU A 114 -2.67 -5.12 -3.41
CA LEU A 114 -2.93 -6.55 -3.54
C LEU A 114 -1.69 -7.38 -3.14
N PRO A 115 -1.86 -8.67 -2.78
CA PRO A 115 -0.76 -9.58 -2.51
C PRO A 115 0.26 -9.65 -3.65
N ASP A 116 -0.20 -9.51 -4.88
CA ASP A 116 0.59 -9.56 -6.11
C ASP A 116 1.46 -8.31 -6.32
N GLY A 117 1.39 -7.33 -5.41
CA GLY A 117 2.10 -6.05 -5.52
C GLY A 117 1.43 -5.03 -6.45
N ASN A 118 0.29 -5.39 -7.05
CA ASN A 118 -0.55 -4.50 -7.84
C ASN A 118 -1.43 -3.62 -6.93
N TRP A 119 -1.89 -2.50 -7.47
CA TRP A 119 -2.76 -1.56 -6.79
C TRP A 119 -4.14 -1.55 -7.44
N GLY A 120 -5.18 -1.54 -6.62
CA GLY A 120 -6.57 -1.48 -7.05
C GLY A 120 -7.40 -0.59 -6.14
N LEU A 121 -8.57 -0.17 -6.61
CA LEU A 121 -9.50 0.59 -5.78
C LEU A 121 -10.13 -0.32 -4.72
N SER A 122 -10.27 0.20 -3.50
CA SER A 122 -10.88 -0.55 -2.40
C SER A 122 -12.34 -0.91 -2.70
N GLU A 123 -13.02 -0.10 -3.50
CA GLU A 123 -14.41 -0.32 -3.94
C GLU A 123 -14.61 -1.67 -4.65
N TRP A 124 -13.61 -2.16 -5.41
CA TRP A 124 -13.70 -3.45 -6.11
C TRP A 124 -13.63 -4.64 -5.15
N TYR A 125 -13.06 -4.42 -3.96
CA TYR A 125 -12.79 -5.44 -2.97
C TYR A 125 -13.59 -5.23 -1.67
N ALA A 126 -14.46 -4.22 -1.63
CA ALA A 126 -15.23 -3.82 -0.45
C ALA A 126 -16.24 -4.89 0.05
N THR A 127 -16.51 -5.93 -0.75
CA THR A 127 -17.33 -7.09 -0.35
C THR A 127 -16.49 -8.26 0.18
N SER A 128 -15.16 -8.14 0.26
CA SER A 128 -14.31 -9.19 0.84
C SER A 128 -13.99 -8.87 2.31
N PRO A 129 -14.33 -9.75 3.29
CA PRO A 129 -14.10 -9.53 4.71
C PRO A 129 -12.62 -9.40 5.11
N SER A 130 -11.69 -9.61 4.17
CA SER A 130 -10.27 -9.87 4.41
C SER A 130 -9.44 -8.63 4.69
N LEU A 131 -9.97 -7.43 4.48
CA LEU A 131 -9.25 -6.17 4.69
C LEU A 131 -9.90 -5.31 5.77
N LYS A 132 -10.43 -5.95 6.82
CA LYS A 132 -10.65 -5.28 8.10
C LYS A 132 -9.30 -4.88 8.72
N ARG A 133 -8.76 -3.78 8.20
CA ARG A 133 -8.71 -2.53 8.95
C ARG A 133 -8.07 -2.67 10.34
N LYS A 134 -6.73 -2.75 10.35
CA LYS A 134 -5.91 -2.23 11.45
C LYS A 134 -5.77 -0.71 11.29
N VAL A 135 -6.89 0.02 11.21
CA VAL A 135 -6.86 1.49 11.13
C VAL A 135 -6.61 2.04 12.53
N LYS A 136 -5.37 2.46 12.74
CA LYS A 136 -5.05 3.49 13.72
C LYS A 136 -5.16 4.82 13.00
N SER A 137 -6.38 5.37 12.98
CA SER A 137 -6.67 6.68 12.42
C SER A 137 -5.85 7.76 13.11
N LYS A 138 -5.22 8.64 12.33
CA LYS A 138 -4.62 9.88 12.81
C LYS A 138 -4.97 10.98 11.81
N THR A 139 -6.13 11.59 12.00
CA THR A 139 -6.50 12.88 11.39
C THR A 139 -6.02 13.99 12.33
N VAL A 140 -5.47 15.04 11.72
CA VAL A 140 -4.87 16.21 12.38
C VAL A 140 -5.90 17.35 12.42
N SER A 141 -6.11 17.98 13.58
CA SER A 141 -6.10 19.45 13.79
C SER A 141 -6.58 19.88 15.20
N ALA A 142 -5.71 20.66 15.86
CA ALA A 142 -5.91 21.73 16.85
C ALA A 142 -6.93 21.60 18.03
N GLU A 143 -6.39 21.25 19.21
CA GLU A 143 -6.41 21.94 20.54
C GLU A 143 -7.74 22.46 21.19
N PRO A 144 -7.93 22.48 22.54
CA PRO A 144 -7.29 21.79 23.68
C PRO A 144 -8.31 21.08 24.61
N GLN A 145 -8.24 19.76 24.82
CA GLN A 145 -8.96 19.09 25.92
C GLN A 145 -8.16 17.95 26.56
N GLU A 146 -7.65 18.25 27.76
CA GLU A 146 -7.78 17.47 28.98
C GLU A 146 -7.66 15.93 28.89
N ALA A 147 -6.48 15.45 29.28
CA ALA A 147 -6.20 14.23 30.03
C ALA A 147 -7.20 13.06 29.90
N LYS A 148 -6.96 12.14 28.96
CA LYS A 148 -7.16 10.70 29.22
C LYS A 148 -5.94 9.91 28.78
N ALA A 149 -5.23 9.38 29.78
CA ALA A 149 -4.04 8.56 29.65
C ALA A 149 -4.27 7.35 28.72
N PRO A 150 -3.30 6.99 27.85
CA PRO A 150 -3.36 5.73 27.14
C PRO A 150 -3.20 4.54 28.11
N PRO A 151 -3.87 3.41 27.86
CA PRO A 151 -3.93 2.29 28.77
C PRO A 151 -2.54 1.68 28.98
N LYS A 152 -2.19 1.48 30.26
CA LYS A 152 -1.05 0.70 30.73
C LYS A 152 -0.95 -0.61 29.94
N ARG A 153 0.05 -0.71 29.07
CA ARG A 153 0.69 -1.99 28.79
C ARG A 153 1.85 -2.08 29.75
N GLU A 154 1.73 -2.96 30.73
CA GLU A 154 2.79 -3.31 31.69
C GLU A 154 3.88 -4.12 30.97
N GLY A 155 4.53 -3.51 29.99
CA GLY A 155 5.67 -4.04 29.28
C GLY A 155 6.71 -2.94 29.18
N LEU A 156 7.84 -3.12 29.85
CA LEU A 156 8.98 -2.21 29.90
C LEU A 156 9.22 -1.54 28.53
N THR A 157 9.01 -0.23 28.46
CA THR A 157 9.22 0.52 27.21
C THR A 157 10.72 0.61 26.93
N VAL A 158 11.11 0.87 25.67
CA VAL A 158 12.53 1.08 25.33
C VAL A 158 13.14 2.20 26.18
N VAL A 159 12.34 3.22 26.50
CA VAL A 159 12.73 4.36 27.33
C VAL A 159 12.97 3.93 28.77
N ASP A 160 12.03 3.18 29.38
CA ASP A 160 12.17 2.69 30.76
C ASP A 160 13.31 1.66 30.89
N ALA A 161 13.50 0.83 29.87
CA ALA A 161 14.62 -0.11 29.81
C ALA A 161 15.96 0.62 29.70
N THR A 162 16.02 1.70 28.91
CA THR A 162 17.22 2.53 28.79
C THR A 162 17.51 3.29 30.08
N GLU A 163 16.48 3.78 30.77
CA GLU A 163 16.59 4.38 32.10
C GLU A 163 17.21 3.39 33.09
N ARG A 164 16.74 2.14 33.11
CA ARG A 164 17.28 1.11 33.99
C ARG A 164 18.75 0.82 33.73
N VAL A 165 19.15 0.71 32.46
CA VAL A 165 20.55 0.50 32.06
C VAL A 165 21.43 1.68 32.47
N LEU A 166 20.99 2.91 32.22
CA LEU A 166 21.77 4.10 32.59
C LEU A 166 21.83 4.32 34.11
N ARG A 167 20.77 3.96 34.84
CA ARG A 167 20.72 4.02 36.31
C ARG A 167 21.60 2.95 36.95
N GLU A 168 21.64 1.74 36.40
CA GLU A 168 22.49 0.65 36.88
C GLU A 168 23.98 0.96 36.69
N VAL A 169 24.35 1.55 35.55
CA VAL A 169 25.75 1.86 35.24
C VAL A 169 26.21 3.20 35.83
N GLY A 170 25.30 4.16 36.03
CA GLY A 170 25.59 5.45 36.66
C GLY A 170 26.57 6.35 35.88
N LYS A 171 26.87 6.02 34.62
CA LYS A 171 27.81 6.75 33.75
C LYS A 171 27.18 7.00 32.38
N PRO A 172 27.61 8.04 31.65
CA PRO A 172 27.16 8.25 30.28
C PRO A 172 27.53 7.05 29.40
N LEU A 173 26.57 6.48 28.69
CA LEU A 173 26.77 5.35 27.80
C LEU A 173 26.53 5.73 26.34
N HIS A 174 27.37 5.19 25.46
CA HIS A 174 27.18 5.34 24.03
C HIS A 174 25.97 4.53 23.56
N ALA A 175 25.21 5.03 22.59
CA ALA A 175 23.99 4.39 22.11
C ALA A 175 24.18 2.92 21.72
N ASN A 176 25.33 2.54 21.14
CA ASN A 176 25.63 1.14 20.81
C ASN A 176 25.72 0.24 22.05
N VAL A 177 26.33 0.73 23.13
CA VAL A 177 26.46 -0.02 24.39
C VAL A 177 25.10 -0.17 25.07
N ILE A 178 24.25 0.85 24.95
CA ILE A 178 22.86 0.78 25.41
C ILE A 178 22.09 -0.27 24.60
N VAL A 179 22.26 -0.34 23.26
CA VAL A 179 21.64 -1.38 22.43
C VAL A 179 22.04 -2.79 22.88
N GLU A 180 23.32 -3.02 23.15
CA GLU A 180 23.80 -4.32 23.62
C GLU A 180 23.15 -4.72 24.95
N LYS A 181 23.11 -3.80 25.91
CA LYS A 181 22.45 -4.01 27.20
C LYS A 181 20.93 -4.21 27.08
N LEU A 182 20.29 -3.50 26.16
CA LEU A 182 18.87 -3.70 25.86
C LEU A 182 18.62 -5.08 25.23
N ARG A 183 19.53 -5.56 24.36
CA ARG A 183 19.45 -6.90 23.77
C ARG A 183 19.58 -7.99 24.83
N GLU A 184 20.47 -7.83 25.81
CA GLU A 184 20.57 -8.73 26.98
C GLU A 184 19.24 -8.80 27.76
N MET A 185 18.49 -7.69 27.83
CA MET A 185 17.15 -7.64 28.44
C MET A 185 16.01 -8.07 27.49
N GLY A 186 16.33 -8.70 26.36
CA GLY A 186 15.34 -9.19 25.38
C GLY A 186 14.68 -8.08 24.55
N LYS A 187 15.28 -6.89 24.49
CA LYS A 187 14.79 -5.75 23.68
C LYS A 187 15.75 -5.46 22.53
N GLU A 188 15.39 -5.98 21.36
CA GLU A 188 16.10 -5.66 20.12
C GLU A 188 15.75 -4.24 19.66
N THR A 189 16.74 -3.35 19.75
CA THR A 189 16.63 -1.96 19.30
C THR A 189 17.90 -1.56 18.54
N SER A 190 17.89 -0.38 17.92
CA SER A 190 19.04 0.13 17.17
C SER A 190 19.50 1.48 17.72
N ALA A 191 20.77 1.82 17.56
CA ALA A 191 21.33 3.07 18.05
C ALA A 191 20.63 4.30 17.44
N LYS A 192 20.19 4.18 16.18
CA LYS A 192 19.36 5.19 15.50
C LYS A 192 17.98 5.35 16.16
N SER A 193 17.37 4.24 16.58
CA SER A 193 16.09 4.25 17.30
C SER A 193 16.23 4.90 18.67
N ILE A 194 17.29 4.58 19.42
CA ILE A 194 17.60 5.21 20.70
C ILE A 194 17.81 6.72 20.53
N ALA A 195 18.63 7.12 19.55
CA ALA A 195 18.91 8.53 19.29
C ALA A 195 17.68 9.34 18.86
N GLY A 196 16.71 8.70 18.20
CA GLY A 196 15.42 9.33 17.87
C GLY A 196 14.41 9.33 19.02
N THR A 197 14.44 8.32 19.89
CA THR A 197 13.41 8.10 20.92
C THR A 197 13.73 8.80 22.23
N LEU A 198 14.98 8.79 22.69
CA LEU A 198 15.36 9.38 23.99
C LEU A 198 15.12 10.90 24.07
N PRO A 199 15.36 11.71 23.02
CA PRO A 199 15.01 13.14 23.04
C PRO A 199 13.51 13.44 23.10
N GLN A 200 12.70 12.49 22.63
CA GLN A 200 11.24 12.62 22.56
C GLN A 200 10.57 12.17 23.87
N ASP A 201 11.35 11.79 24.89
CA ASP A 201 10.82 11.43 26.20
C ASP A 201 10.11 12.64 26.84
N PRO A 202 8.81 12.56 27.16
CA PRO A 202 8.07 13.67 27.77
C PRO A 202 8.65 14.10 29.11
N LYS A 203 9.37 13.21 29.79
CA LYS A 203 10.00 13.50 31.09
C LYS A 203 11.41 14.10 30.95
N LYS A 204 11.94 14.21 29.73
CA LYS A 204 13.28 14.75 29.43
C LYS A 204 14.38 14.17 30.33
N ARG A 205 14.29 12.87 30.63
CA ARG A 205 15.21 12.18 31.56
C ARG A 205 16.61 11.97 30.99
N PHE A 206 16.77 12.11 29.69
CA PHE A 206 18.01 11.79 28.99
C PHE A 206 18.61 13.04 28.36
N LYS A 207 19.91 13.21 28.51
CA LYS A 207 20.67 14.24 27.82
C LYS A 207 21.75 13.61 26.96
N ASN A 208 21.83 14.07 25.72
CA ASN A 208 22.91 13.72 24.81
C ASN A 208 24.09 14.67 25.08
N LEU A 209 25.24 14.12 25.42
CA LEU A 209 26.49 14.86 25.64
C LEU A 209 27.32 15.01 24.35
N GLY A 210 26.78 14.59 23.21
CA GLY A 210 27.46 14.56 21.92
C GLY A 210 27.94 13.16 21.56
N LYS A 211 28.18 12.93 20.25
CA LYS A 211 28.65 11.62 19.71
C LYS A 211 27.78 10.43 20.16
N ASN A 212 26.45 10.61 20.27
CA ASN A 212 25.52 9.57 20.77
C ASN A 212 25.83 9.03 22.18
N LEU A 213 26.43 9.86 23.02
CA LEU A 213 26.66 9.58 24.43
C LEU A 213 25.47 10.09 25.25
N TRP A 214 24.79 9.18 25.96
CA TRP A 214 23.58 9.48 26.71
C TRP A 214 23.82 9.37 28.20
N VAL A 215 23.35 10.36 28.94
CA VAL A 215 23.36 10.37 30.41
C VAL A 215 21.94 10.57 30.93
N LEU A 216 21.67 9.98 32.09
CA LEU A 216 20.45 10.24 32.84
C LEU A 216 20.60 11.60 33.54
N VAL A 217 19.70 12.54 33.26
CA VAL A 217 19.58 13.80 33.99
C VAL A 217 18.59 13.55 35.11
N GLU A 218 19.11 13.28 36.30
CA GLU A 218 18.28 13.19 37.50
C GLU A 218 17.68 14.58 37.79
N LYS A 219 16.39 14.58 38.12
CA LYS A 219 15.69 15.70 38.75
C LYS A 219 15.26 15.26 40.13
#